data_AF-J2R084-F1
#
_entry.id   AF-J2R084-F1
#
_cell.length_a   1.000
_cell.length_b   1.000
_cell.length_c   1.000
_cell.angle_alpha   90.00
_cell.angle_beta   90.00
_cell.angle_gamma   90.00
#
_symmetry.space_group_name_H-M   'P 1'
#
loop_
_entity.id
_entity.type
_entity.pdbx_description
1 polymer ?
#
loop_
_entity_poly.entity_id
_entity_poly.type
_entity_poly.pdbx_seq_one_letter_code
_entity_poly.pdbx_strand_id
1 'polypeptide(L)'
;MHVRSEFDPSKMNSQTNRIPAPPPATGEDLVIGEPVDTSALDAALVVRLTFDGYKLRWVAAQTKEWVAFSGVADESARESEQDIGPTPQGHFTIDPADIQYLEEGPDWGAHRVRLQPVAETVTRMRDCFKLIRTGMYIHGGDVKGTKGCIELNDSVEENAFFVALAAYGRPIDLEVKYAGARERVYEAPACPY
;
A
#
# COMPACT_ATOMS: atom_id res chain seq x y z
N MET A 1 25.98 13.24 27.92
CA MET A 1 26.36 12.40 26.77
C MET A 1 25.14 12.25 25.89
N HIS A 2 25.13 12.84 24.70
CA HIS A 2 24.07 12.68 23.70
C HIS A 2 24.60 11.75 22.62
N VAL A 3 24.03 10.57 22.50
CA VAL A 3 24.27 9.70 21.34
C VAL A 3 23.35 10.21 20.24
N ARG A 4 23.91 10.94 19.28
CA ARG A 4 23.22 11.24 18.03
C ARG A 4 23.16 9.95 17.23
N SER A 5 21.96 9.45 16.97
CA SER A 5 21.73 8.39 15.99
C SER A 5 22.20 8.92 14.63
N GLU A 6 23.22 8.27 14.06
CA GLU A 6 23.70 8.53 12.70
C GLU A 6 22.76 7.86 11.71
N PHE A 7 21.52 8.36 11.63
CA PHE A 7 20.68 8.07 10.48
C PHE A 7 21.21 8.91 9.31
N ASP A 8 21.94 8.25 8.40
CA ASP A 8 22.47 8.86 7.18
C ASP A 8 21.59 8.45 5.98
N PRO A 9 20.62 9.28 5.57
CA PRO A 9 19.70 8.97 4.48
C PRO A 9 20.41 8.85 3.11
N SER A 10 21.65 9.30 2.98
CA SER A 10 22.41 9.18 1.71
C SER A 10 22.86 7.75 1.41
N LYS A 11 22.93 6.88 2.43
CA LYS A 11 23.34 5.48 2.29
C LYS A 11 22.19 4.53 1.91
N MET A 12 20.93 4.97 1.98
CA MET A 12 19.77 4.21 1.51
C MET A 12 19.75 4.07 -0.02
N ASN A 13 20.46 4.94 -0.75
CA ASN A 13 20.42 5.04 -2.21
C ASN A 13 21.65 4.43 -2.93
N SER A 14 22.50 3.67 -2.24
CA SER A 14 23.65 2.99 -2.89
C SER A 14 23.17 1.86 -3.81
N GLN A 15 23.66 1.83 -5.05
CA GLN A 15 23.38 0.76 -6.03
C GLN A 15 23.64 -0.66 -5.49
N THR A 16 24.50 -0.80 -4.48
CA THR A 16 24.84 -2.09 -3.85
C THR A 16 23.72 -2.68 -2.97
N ASN A 17 22.68 -1.92 -2.64
CA ASN A 17 21.54 -2.38 -1.81
C ASN A 17 20.24 -2.58 -2.60
N ARG A 18 20.27 -2.47 -3.93
CA ARG A 18 19.09 -2.67 -4.79
C ARG A 18 18.84 -4.17 -4.97
N ILE A 19 17.66 -4.63 -4.54
CA ILE A 19 17.27 -6.03 -4.70
C ILE A 19 16.47 -6.13 -6.01
N PRO A 20 16.77 -7.11 -6.89
CA PRO A 20 15.92 -7.36 -8.06
C PRO A 20 14.48 -7.68 -7.63
N ALA A 21 13.50 -7.42 -8.51
CA ALA A 21 12.11 -7.76 -8.21
C ALA A 21 11.98 -9.25 -7.82
N PRO A 22 11.27 -9.58 -6.72
CA PRO A 22 11.05 -10.93 -6.26
C PRO A 22 10.31 -11.69 -7.36
N PRO A 23 10.57 -13.00 -7.45
CA PRO A 23 9.89 -13.86 -8.39
C PRO A 23 8.38 -13.87 -8.10
N PRO A 24 7.55 -14.21 -9.12
CA PRO A 24 6.10 -14.32 -8.95
C PRO A 24 5.73 -15.38 -7.90
N ALA A 25 4.68 -15.07 -7.14
CA ALA A 25 4.14 -15.84 -6.03
C ALA A 25 3.86 -17.31 -6.39
N THR A 26 4.55 -18.25 -5.73
CA THR A 26 4.11 -19.65 -5.60
C THR A 26 3.18 -19.77 -4.39
N GLY A 27 2.24 -20.72 -4.39
CA GLY A 27 1.08 -20.84 -3.47
C GLY A 27 1.30 -20.96 -1.95
N GLU A 28 2.40 -20.47 -1.39
CA GLU A 28 2.67 -20.31 0.05
C GLU A 28 2.49 -18.84 0.53
N ASP A 29 1.89 -17.97 -0.29
CA ASP A 29 2.00 -16.50 -0.19
C ASP A 29 0.94 -15.78 0.67
N LEU A 30 0.20 -16.50 1.52
CA LEU A 30 -0.80 -15.88 2.42
C LEU A 30 -0.07 -15.18 3.58
N VAL A 31 0.18 -13.89 3.41
CA VAL A 31 0.68 -13.00 4.47
C VAL A 31 -0.51 -12.28 5.10
N ILE A 32 -0.65 -12.42 6.42
CA ILE A 32 -1.62 -11.69 7.23
C ILE A 32 -0.83 -10.69 8.08
N GLY A 33 -1.18 -9.41 7.98
CA GLY A 33 -0.58 -8.35 8.79
C GLY A 33 -1.15 -8.35 10.20
N GLU A 34 -0.31 -8.02 11.18
CA GLU A 34 -0.77 -7.72 12.54
C GLU A 34 -1.38 -6.31 12.56
N PRO A 35 -2.57 -6.11 13.15
CA PRO A 35 -3.15 -4.78 13.30
C PRO A 35 -2.20 -3.84 14.04
N VAL A 36 -2.10 -2.59 13.58
CA VAL A 36 -1.33 -1.57 14.30
C VAL A 36 -2.08 -1.19 15.57
N ASP A 37 -1.51 -1.52 16.74
CA ASP A 37 -2.11 -1.17 18.02
C ASP A 37 -2.06 0.35 18.26
N THR A 38 -3.23 0.97 18.18
CA THR A 38 -3.45 2.38 18.44
C THR A 38 -4.30 2.62 19.68
N SER A 39 -4.62 1.56 20.44
CA SER A 39 -5.59 1.60 21.56
C SER A 39 -5.19 2.55 22.69
N ALA A 40 -3.89 2.79 22.87
CA ALA A 40 -3.34 3.68 23.87
C ALA A 40 -3.20 5.15 23.40
N LEU A 41 -3.57 5.46 22.16
CA LEU A 41 -3.44 6.79 21.57
C LEU A 41 -4.80 7.48 21.46
N ASP A 42 -4.82 8.79 21.69
CA ASP A 42 -5.97 9.61 21.32
C ASP A 42 -6.18 9.53 19.80
N ALA A 43 -7.44 9.44 19.35
CA ALA A 43 -7.77 9.35 17.93
C ALA A 43 -7.16 10.47 17.08
N ALA A 44 -7.00 11.68 17.64
CA ALA A 44 -6.37 12.82 16.98
C ALA A 44 -4.84 12.67 16.79
N LEU A 45 -4.21 11.75 17.51
CA LEU A 45 -2.78 11.44 17.45
C LEU A 45 -2.48 10.18 16.63
N VAL A 46 -3.53 9.45 16.20
CA VAL A 46 -3.37 8.26 15.36
C VAL A 46 -2.83 8.68 14.00
N VAL A 47 -1.67 8.14 13.67
CA VAL A 47 -1.04 8.28 12.35
C VAL A 47 -1.44 7.07 11.51
N ARG A 48 -2.06 7.32 10.35
CA ARG A 48 -2.51 6.27 9.43
C ARG A 48 -2.49 6.71 7.98
N LEU A 49 -2.55 5.76 7.07
CA LEU A 49 -2.80 5.99 5.66
C LEU A 49 -4.26 5.72 5.33
N THR A 50 -4.80 6.48 4.38
CA THR A 50 -6.11 6.20 3.77
C THR A 50 -5.98 6.24 2.26
N PHE A 51 -6.65 5.33 1.56
CA PHE A 51 -6.68 5.29 0.10
C PHE A 51 -8.11 5.23 -0.40
N ASP A 52 -8.50 6.22 -1.20
CA ASP A 52 -9.89 6.37 -1.69
C ASP A 52 -10.13 5.88 -3.12
N GLY A 53 -9.10 5.26 -3.72
CA GLY A 53 -9.08 4.89 -5.13
C GLY A 53 -8.41 5.93 -6.03
N TYR A 54 -8.27 7.18 -5.60
CA TYR A 54 -7.62 8.25 -6.39
C TYR A 54 -6.46 8.92 -5.65
N LYS A 55 -6.48 8.88 -4.31
CA LYS A 55 -5.51 9.54 -3.46
C LYS A 55 -5.12 8.66 -2.30
N LEU A 56 -3.82 8.54 -2.09
CA LEU A 56 -3.24 8.03 -0.86
C LEU A 56 -2.98 9.23 0.06
N ARG A 57 -3.48 9.17 1.30
CA ARG A 57 -3.33 10.27 2.26
C ARG A 57 -2.68 9.79 3.55
N TRP A 58 -1.69 10.54 4.00
CA TRP A 58 -1.11 10.43 5.33
C TRP A 58 -1.90 11.27 6.31
N VAL A 59 -2.70 10.63 7.14
CA VAL A 59 -3.46 11.28 8.21
C VAL A 59 -2.56 11.37 9.44
N ALA A 60 -2.18 12.59 9.78
CA ALA A 60 -1.43 12.96 10.97
C ALA A 60 -1.72 14.44 11.30
N ALA A 61 -1.03 15.02 12.27
CA ALA A 61 -1.12 16.45 12.59
C ALA A 61 -0.91 17.36 11.36
N GLN A 62 -0.07 16.94 10.42
CA GLN A 62 0.03 17.52 9.08
C GLN A 62 -0.35 16.46 8.06
N THR A 63 -1.43 16.70 7.32
CA THR A 63 -1.87 15.79 6.26
C THR A 63 -0.99 15.94 5.02
N LYS A 64 -0.59 14.81 4.44
CA LYS A 64 0.04 14.75 3.11
C LYS A 64 -0.84 13.91 2.19
N GLU A 65 -0.86 14.22 0.90
CA GLU A 65 -1.62 13.48 -0.09
C GLU A 65 -0.77 13.25 -1.34
N TRP A 66 -0.97 12.11 -1.97
CA TRP A 66 -0.37 11.72 -3.25
C TRP A 66 -1.47 11.21 -4.17
N VAL A 67 -1.36 11.48 -5.46
CA VAL A 67 -2.20 10.90 -6.48
C VAL A 67 -1.82 9.44 -6.63
N ALA A 68 -2.80 8.56 -6.43
CA ALA A 68 -2.57 7.12 -6.48
C ALA A 68 -3.75 6.41 -7.14
N PHE A 69 -3.49 5.29 -7.80
CA PHE A 69 -4.53 4.51 -8.47
C PHE A 69 -4.44 3.06 -8.07
N SER A 70 -5.54 2.33 -8.28
CA SER A 70 -5.55 0.89 -8.13
C SER A 70 -6.56 0.27 -9.08
N GLY A 71 -6.16 -0.80 -9.76
CA GLY A 71 -6.94 -1.44 -10.82
C GLY A 71 -6.98 -0.61 -12.10
N VAL A 72 -7.48 -1.22 -13.17
CA VAL A 72 -7.46 -0.63 -14.52
C VAL A 72 -8.22 0.70 -14.62
N ALA A 73 -7.74 1.58 -15.49
CA ALA A 73 -8.23 2.95 -15.63
C ALA A 73 -9.68 3.07 -16.14
N ASP A 74 -10.18 2.03 -16.80
CA ASP A 74 -11.56 1.97 -17.33
C ASP A 74 -12.60 1.57 -16.26
N GLU A 75 -12.14 1.36 -15.01
CA GLU A 75 -12.97 1.00 -13.85
C GLU A 75 -13.75 -0.32 -14.05
N SER A 76 -13.30 -1.18 -14.97
CA SER A 76 -13.85 -2.53 -15.15
C SER A 76 -13.42 -3.51 -14.06
N ALA A 77 -12.36 -3.19 -13.33
CA ALA A 77 -11.81 -4.02 -12.27
C ALA A 77 -12.82 -4.26 -11.12
N ARG A 78 -12.78 -5.45 -10.51
CA ARG A 78 -13.60 -5.80 -9.34
C ARG A 78 -12.73 -6.37 -8.23
N GLU A 79 -13.03 -6.05 -6.97
CA GLU A 79 -12.24 -6.56 -5.82
C GLU A 79 -12.16 -8.10 -5.80
N SER A 80 -13.20 -8.76 -6.32
CA SER A 80 -13.35 -10.21 -6.43
C SER A 80 -12.56 -10.87 -7.57
N GLU A 81 -11.89 -10.09 -8.41
CA GLU A 81 -11.14 -10.61 -9.56
C GLU A 81 -9.64 -10.67 -9.27
N GLN A 82 -9.07 -11.87 -9.45
CA GLN A 82 -7.63 -12.07 -9.34
C GLN A 82 -6.92 -11.36 -10.51
N ASP A 83 -5.74 -10.81 -10.24
CA ASP A 83 -4.84 -10.21 -11.23
C ASP A 83 -5.36 -9.02 -12.06
N ILE A 84 -6.56 -8.52 -11.80
CA ILE A 84 -7.17 -7.38 -12.51
C ILE A 84 -7.79 -6.39 -11.53
N GLY A 85 -8.40 -6.92 -10.46
CA GLY A 85 -9.17 -6.17 -9.48
C GLY A 85 -8.38 -5.02 -8.86
N PRO A 86 -9.04 -3.94 -8.42
CA PRO A 86 -8.34 -2.94 -7.63
C PRO A 86 -8.00 -3.57 -6.26
N THR A 87 -7.20 -2.89 -5.44
CA THR A 87 -6.84 -3.36 -4.08
C THR A 87 -8.13 -3.65 -3.28
N PRO A 88 -8.32 -4.84 -2.70
CA PRO A 88 -9.52 -5.09 -1.89
C PRO A 88 -9.67 -4.04 -0.77
N GLN A 89 -10.89 -3.54 -0.58
CA GLN A 89 -11.22 -2.64 0.52
C GLN A 89 -11.04 -3.35 1.87
N GLY A 90 -10.53 -2.63 2.85
CA GLY A 90 -10.13 -3.20 4.12
C GLY A 90 -8.96 -2.48 4.78
N HIS A 91 -8.53 -3.02 5.92
CA HIS A 91 -7.33 -2.60 6.62
C HIS A 91 -6.12 -3.44 6.23
N PHE A 92 -4.99 -2.77 6.11
CA PHE A 92 -3.70 -3.36 5.80
C PHE A 92 -2.64 -2.77 6.72
N THR A 93 -1.64 -3.57 7.06
CA THR A 93 -0.43 -3.11 7.70
C THR A 93 0.66 -2.94 6.66
N ILE A 94 1.40 -1.84 6.78
CA ILE A 94 2.58 -1.54 5.97
C ILE A 94 3.74 -1.37 6.93
N ASP A 95 4.82 -2.13 6.75
CA ASP A 95 6.04 -1.97 7.52
C ASP A 95 7.09 -1.20 6.70
N PRO A 96 7.56 -0.02 7.14
CA PRO A 96 8.69 0.67 6.50
C PRO A 96 9.97 -0.17 6.41
N ALA A 97 10.14 -1.18 7.26
CA ALA A 97 11.25 -2.13 7.14
C ALA A 97 11.17 -3.02 5.88
N ASP A 98 9.97 -3.17 5.31
CA ASP A 98 9.71 -3.96 4.10
C ASP A 98 9.84 -3.13 2.80
N ILE A 99 10.32 -1.88 2.88
CA ILE A 99 10.58 -1.08 1.68
C ILE A 99 11.70 -1.74 0.86
N GLN A 100 11.38 -2.02 -0.41
CA GLN A 100 12.30 -2.58 -1.39
C GLN A 100 12.75 -1.47 -2.33
N TYR A 101 14.06 -1.26 -2.42
CA TYR A 101 14.70 -0.34 -3.35
C TYR A 101 15.07 -1.10 -4.63
N LEU A 102 14.58 -0.62 -5.76
CA LEU A 102 14.63 -1.29 -7.04
C LEU A 102 15.54 -0.54 -8.00
N GLU A 103 15.90 -1.20 -9.10
CA GLU A 103 16.28 -0.48 -10.30
C GLU A 103 15.03 0.19 -10.88
N GLU A 104 15.12 1.49 -11.12
CA GLU A 104 13.99 2.29 -11.60
C GLU A 104 13.50 1.76 -12.95
N GLY A 105 12.21 1.48 -13.04
CA GLY A 105 11.58 0.94 -14.23
C GLY A 105 10.10 1.28 -14.34
N PRO A 106 9.51 1.11 -15.53
CA PRO A 106 8.16 1.58 -15.83
C PRO A 106 7.07 0.86 -15.02
N ASP A 107 7.30 -0.40 -14.60
CA ASP A 107 6.29 -1.20 -13.91
C ASP A 107 6.27 -0.97 -12.40
N TRP A 108 7.44 -0.85 -11.76
CA TRP A 108 7.56 -0.86 -10.30
C TRP A 108 8.11 0.44 -9.71
N GLY A 109 8.59 1.37 -10.53
CA GLY A 109 9.29 2.56 -10.06
C GLY A 109 10.61 2.22 -9.38
N ALA A 110 11.08 3.12 -8.52
CA ALA A 110 12.31 2.93 -7.74
C ALA A 110 12.05 2.24 -6.39
N HIS A 111 10.80 2.21 -5.92
CA HIS A 111 10.44 1.69 -4.61
C HIS A 111 9.12 0.94 -4.61
N ARG A 112 9.02 -0.03 -3.71
CA ARG A 112 7.74 -0.59 -3.30
C ARG A 112 7.73 -1.08 -1.87
N VAL A 113 6.53 -1.21 -1.32
CA VAL A 113 6.30 -1.79 0.01
C VAL A 113 5.05 -2.66 -0.03
N ARG A 114 5.10 -3.82 0.62
CA ARG A 114 4.01 -4.80 0.58
C ARG A 114 2.83 -4.33 1.43
N LEU A 115 1.61 -4.59 0.94
CA LEU A 115 0.39 -4.48 1.72
C LEU A 115 0.10 -5.82 2.40
N GLN A 116 0.04 -5.83 3.72
CA GLN A 116 -0.28 -7.01 4.51
C GLN A 116 -1.72 -6.90 5.03
N PRO A 117 -2.71 -7.59 4.44
CA PRO A 117 -4.10 -7.48 4.89
C PRO A 117 -4.23 -8.00 6.32
N VAL A 118 -4.97 -7.29 7.17
CA VAL A 118 -5.27 -7.78 8.53
C VAL A 118 -6.31 -8.91 8.48
N ALA A 119 -6.48 -9.63 9.59
CA ALA A 119 -7.33 -10.83 9.67
C ALA A 119 -8.79 -10.57 9.26
N GLU A 120 -9.33 -9.40 9.59
CA GLU A 120 -10.68 -8.97 9.22
C GLU A 120 -10.82 -8.79 7.70
N THR A 121 -9.83 -8.15 7.06
CA THR A 121 -9.77 -7.97 5.61
C THR A 121 -9.68 -9.33 4.90
N VAL A 122 -8.84 -10.24 5.41
CA VAL A 122 -8.74 -11.62 4.90
C VAL A 122 -10.07 -12.38 5.04
N THR A 123 -10.73 -12.23 6.19
CA THR A 123 -12.04 -12.84 6.46
C THR A 123 -13.10 -12.34 5.49
N ARG A 124 -13.18 -11.01 5.26
CA ARG A 124 -14.07 -10.44 4.23
C ARG A 124 -13.75 -11.04 2.87
N MET A 125 -12.50 -10.97 2.40
CA MET A 125 -12.12 -11.52 1.09
C MET A 125 -12.54 -12.99 0.93
N ARG A 126 -12.24 -13.84 1.92
CA ARG A 126 -12.63 -15.25 1.93
C ARG A 126 -14.14 -15.44 1.88
N ASP A 127 -14.88 -14.74 2.73
CA ASP A 127 -16.30 -15.00 2.91
C ASP A 127 -17.13 -14.37 1.80
N CYS A 128 -16.70 -13.23 1.28
CA CYS A 128 -17.39 -12.46 0.26
C CYS A 128 -16.98 -12.81 -1.17
N PHE A 129 -15.68 -12.82 -1.44
CA PHE A 129 -15.16 -13.03 -2.81
C PHE A 129 -14.82 -14.49 -3.10
N LYS A 130 -14.78 -15.35 -2.06
CA LYS A 130 -14.29 -16.74 -2.14
C LYS A 130 -12.86 -16.82 -2.72
N LEU A 131 -12.12 -15.72 -2.59
CA LEU A 131 -10.78 -15.51 -3.10
C LEU A 131 -10.04 -14.64 -2.09
N ILE A 132 -8.86 -15.06 -1.68
CA ILE A 132 -7.96 -14.24 -0.87
C ILE A 132 -6.88 -13.69 -1.79
N ARG A 133 -6.70 -12.37 -1.79
CA ARG A 133 -5.65 -11.70 -2.56
C ARG A 133 -4.56 -11.25 -1.60
N THR A 134 -3.36 -11.76 -1.84
CA THR A 134 -2.11 -11.34 -1.20
C THR A 134 -1.08 -11.05 -2.29
N GLY A 135 -0.04 -10.28 -1.95
CA GLY A 135 0.98 -9.87 -2.92
C GLY A 135 0.73 -8.51 -3.59
N MET A 136 -0.12 -7.67 -3.01
CA MET A 136 -0.29 -6.27 -3.41
C MET A 136 0.80 -5.40 -2.78
N TYR A 137 1.17 -4.32 -3.47
CA TYR A 137 2.16 -3.36 -3.02
C TYR A 137 1.66 -1.93 -3.22
N ILE A 138 2.20 -0.99 -2.44
CA ILE A 138 2.31 0.40 -2.92
C ILE A 138 3.62 0.49 -3.68
N HIS A 139 3.61 1.00 -4.89
CA HIS A 139 4.82 1.18 -5.70
C HIS A 139 4.68 2.37 -6.65
N GLY A 140 5.80 2.81 -7.22
CA GLY A 140 5.77 3.82 -8.28
C GLY A 140 5.74 3.20 -9.68
N GLY A 141 6.33 3.91 -10.64
CA GLY A 141 6.30 3.51 -12.06
C GLY A 141 5.23 4.25 -12.85
N ASP A 142 5.33 4.17 -14.17
CA ASP A 142 4.50 4.93 -15.11
C ASP A 142 3.29 4.13 -15.61
N VAL A 143 3.24 2.82 -15.32
CA VAL A 143 2.18 1.92 -15.77
C VAL A 143 0.97 2.01 -14.83
N LYS A 144 -0.10 2.61 -15.34
CA LYS A 144 -1.35 2.79 -14.59
C LYS A 144 -2.20 1.53 -14.58
N GLY A 145 -2.77 1.21 -13.42
CA GLY A 145 -3.84 0.25 -13.29
C GLY A 145 -3.38 -1.19 -13.47
N THR A 146 -2.59 -1.66 -12.52
CA THR A 146 -2.03 -3.00 -12.51
C THR A 146 -2.99 -3.99 -11.81
N LYS A 147 -2.45 -5.14 -11.41
CA LYS A 147 -3.11 -6.32 -10.85
C LYS A 147 -3.68 -6.14 -9.43
N GLY A 148 -3.98 -4.90 -9.04
CA GLY A 148 -4.50 -4.49 -7.73
C GLY A 148 -3.47 -3.99 -6.73
N CYS A 149 -2.34 -3.46 -7.20
CA CYS A 149 -1.46 -2.64 -6.38
C CYS A 149 -2.02 -1.21 -6.23
N ILE A 150 -1.38 -0.41 -5.40
CA ILE A 150 -1.61 1.04 -5.30
C ILE A 150 -0.43 1.73 -6.00
N GLU A 151 -0.67 2.35 -7.14
CA GLU A 151 0.38 2.94 -7.98
C GLU A 151 0.51 4.45 -7.75
N LEU A 152 1.72 4.91 -7.39
CA LEU A 152 2.15 6.31 -7.32
C LEU A 152 2.76 6.70 -8.68
N ASN A 153 1.91 7.15 -9.61
CA ASN A 153 2.27 7.31 -11.04
C ASN A 153 3.04 8.61 -11.36
N ASP A 154 3.85 9.09 -10.43
CA ASP A 154 4.74 10.24 -10.59
C ASP A 154 5.98 10.00 -9.70
N SER A 155 7.18 10.07 -10.29
CA SER A 155 8.41 9.73 -9.56
C SER A 155 8.75 10.71 -8.42
N VAL A 156 8.27 11.95 -8.50
CA VAL A 156 8.41 12.93 -7.41
C VAL A 156 7.49 12.57 -6.26
N GLU A 157 6.23 12.21 -6.56
CA GLU A 157 5.27 11.74 -5.56
C GLU A 157 5.68 10.40 -4.93
N GLU A 158 6.15 9.44 -5.74
CA GLU A 158 6.74 8.19 -5.29
C GLU A 158 7.83 8.45 -4.26
N ASN A 159 8.86 9.21 -4.64
CA ASN A 159 9.98 9.50 -3.76
C ASN A 159 9.53 10.23 -2.48
N ALA A 160 8.63 11.21 -2.60
CA ALA A 160 8.11 11.94 -1.45
C ALA A 160 7.36 11.02 -0.46
N PHE A 161 6.58 10.04 -0.97
CA PHE A 161 5.90 9.05 -0.14
C PHE A 161 6.90 8.12 0.56
N PHE A 162 7.83 7.50 -0.18
CA PHE A 162 8.77 6.54 0.40
C PHE A 162 9.76 7.17 1.38
N VAL A 163 10.18 8.41 1.14
CA VAL A 163 10.96 9.18 2.13
C VAL A 163 10.16 9.42 3.41
N ALA A 164 8.87 9.77 3.29
CA ALA A 164 8.01 9.98 4.46
C ALA A 164 7.78 8.66 5.23
N LEU A 165 7.54 7.56 4.52
CA LEU A 165 7.33 6.24 5.11
C LEU A 165 8.59 5.72 5.83
N ALA A 166 9.76 5.81 5.18
CA ALA A 166 11.03 5.42 5.78
C ALA A 166 11.37 6.26 7.02
N ALA A 167 11.10 7.58 6.98
CA ALA A 167 11.32 8.47 8.11
C ALA A 167 10.37 8.19 9.30
N TYR A 168 9.16 7.70 9.03
CA TYR A 168 8.24 7.28 10.09
C TYR A 168 8.76 6.03 10.81
N GLY A 169 9.29 5.05 10.08
CA GLY A 169 10.12 3.97 10.63
C GLY A 169 9.41 2.96 11.53
N ARG A 170 8.08 2.95 11.57
CA ARG A 170 7.25 1.98 12.32
C ARG A 170 6.10 1.49 11.45
N PRO A 171 5.53 0.31 11.72
CA PRO A 171 4.32 -0.13 11.04
C PRO A 171 3.20 0.92 11.08
N ILE A 172 2.50 1.06 9.96
CA ILE A 172 1.40 2.01 9.77
C ILE A 172 0.16 1.30 9.21
N ASP A 173 -1.00 1.64 9.76
CA ASP A 173 -2.30 1.19 9.24
C ASP A 173 -2.60 1.90 7.93
N LEU A 174 -3.10 1.16 6.95
CA LEU A 174 -3.69 1.65 5.72
C LEU A 174 -5.15 1.19 5.67
N GLU A 175 -6.06 2.16 5.61
CA GLU A 175 -7.46 1.93 5.26
C GLU A 175 -7.66 2.11 3.75
N VAL A 176 -8.05 1.06 3.04
CA VAL A 176 -8.51 1.12 1.65
C VAL A 176 -10.03 1.20 1.65
N LYS A 177 -10.57 2.36 1.29
CA LYS A 177 -12.02 2.60 1.20
C LYS A 177 -12.34 3.44 0.00
N TYR A 178 -12.92 2.85 -1.04
CA TYR A 178 -13.26 3.56 -2.25
C TYR A 178 -14.37 4.60 -2.00
N ALA A 179 -14.27 5.73 -2.70
CA ALA A 179 -15.24 6.81 -2.61
C ALA A 179 -15.81 7.20 -3.97
N GLY A 180 -17.04 7.73 -3.98
CA GLY A 180 -17.62 8.38 -5.16
C GLY A 180 -18.04 7.38 -6.26
N ALA A 181 -17.53 7.55 -7.48
CA ALA A 181 -17.87 6.65 -8.59
C ALA A 181 -17.27 5.26 -8.39
N ARG A 182 -16.01 5.18 -7.95
CA ARG A 182 -15.30 3.91 -7.70
C ARG A 182 -15.91 3.07 -6.60
N GLU A 183 -16.39 3.70 -5.53
CA GLU A 183 -17.16 3.01 -4.47
C GLU A 183 -18.29 2.18 -5.10
N ARG A 184 -19.13 2.81 -5.92
CA ARG A 184 -20.28 2.14 -6.55
C ARG A 184 -19.91 1.07 -7.57
N VAL A 185 -18.73 1.19 -8.18
CA VAL A 185 -18.29 0.33 -9.28
C VAL A 185 -17.49 -0.87 -8.76
N TYR A 186 -16.63 -0.66 -7.76
CA TYR A 186 -15.70 -1.65 -7.23
C TYR A 186 -16.28 -2.45 -6.07
N GLU A 187 -17.14 -1.83 -5.26
CA GLU A 187 -17.80 -2.52 -4.17
C GLU A 187 -18.87 -3.45 -4.73
N ALA A 188 -18.73 -4.75 -4.46
CA ALA A 188 -19.79 -5.70 -4.77
C ALA A 188 -20.98 -5.43 -3.83
N PRO A 189 -22.22 -5.23 -4.33
CA PRO A 189 -23.37 -4.92 -3.48
C PRO A 189 -23.67 -5.97 -2.40
N ALA A 190 -23.29 -7.23 -2.65
CA ALA A 190 -23.44 -8.32 -1.69
C ALA A 190 -22.37 -8.30 -0.58
N CYS A 191 -21.37 -7.43 -0.69
CA CYS A 191 -20.12 -7.45 0.09
C CYS A 191 -19.60 -6.04 0.40
N PRO A 192 -20.41 -5.22 1.13
CA PRO A 192 -20.02 -3.86 1.45
C PRO A 192 -18.84 -3.79 2.43
N TYR A 193 -18.18 -2.63 2.50
CA TYR A 193 -17.10 -2.28 3.44
C TYR A 193 -17.41 -1.05 4.28
#